data_AF-A0A9N9P2S5-F1
#
_entry.id   AF-A0A9N9P2S5-F1
#
_cell.length_a   1.000
_cell.length_b   1.000
_cell.length_c   1.000
_cell.angle_alpha   90.00
_cell.angle_beta   90.00
_cell.angle_gamma   90.00
#
_symmetry.space_group_name_H-M   'P 1'
#
loop_
_entity.id
_entity.type
_entity.pdbx_description
1 polymer ?
#
loop_
_entity_poly.entity_id
_entity_poly.type
_entity_poly.pdbx_seq_one_letter_code
_entity_poly.pdbx_strand_id
1 'polypeptide(L)'
;MTLFALFVQIQVGSKITSQFFYRLAIFCASHRTSVIVLAIFTFLPLCYPAFNTYYLNPVRDPSNTLFWETPSSRSQVSKENFVKKYGIQPSFRVEQVIIKMANSKKYNKGSNVGVLEKDLLLWTLCLQESIMNTVIMYSSQPSSLVAEKYTLSDICLKPLDSNTCLVHSPLDYWFNDANHLVSDHSILKTLSLANKISPLGMSVPLSSIFGNAVHKGKIVSADSIILTYFLKDIENYNESQTMAIWEAIWEQITNDTDTAFQLVDDNAISVNMNRQGELVYLALNVRILYSHFHHPLRRLRANLPENCH
;
A
#
# COMPACT_ATOMS: atom_id res chain seq x y z
N MET A 1 -49.75 36.69 -9.71
CA MET A 1 -50.64 35.65 -9.13
C MET A 1 -50.05 34.23 -9.15
N THR A 2 -49.02 33.93 -9.96
CA THR A 2 -48.40 32.59 -10.03
C THR A 2 -47.43 32.25 -8.88
N LEU A 3 -46.82 33.24 -8.21
CA LEU A 3 -45.93 33.01 -7.06
C LEU A 3 -46.67 32.67 -5.74
N PHE A 4 -47.91 33.13 -5.58
CA PHE A 4 -48.72 32.84 -4.40
C PHE A 4 -49.25 31.38 -4.42
N ALA A 5 -49.49 30.81 -5.61
CA ALA A 5 -49.89 29.41 -5.76
C ALA A 5 -48.74 28.43 -5.41
N LEU A 6 -47.49 28.78 -5.72
CA LEU A 6 -46.29 28.00 -5.37
C LEU A 6 -45.99 28.03 -3.87
N PHE A 7 -46.16 29.18 -3.20
CA PHE A 7 -45.97 29.29 -1.75
C PHE A 7 -47.04 28.54 -0.94
N VAL A 8 -48.29 28.54 -1.42
CA VAL A 8 -49.38 27.76 -0.81
C VAL A 8 -49.16 26.26 -1.02
N GLN A 9 -48.67 25.80 -2.18
CA GLN A 9 -48.33 24.38 -2.36
C GLN A 9 -47.17 23.91 -1.48
N ILE A 10 -46.16 24.75 -1.22
CA ILE A 10 -45.01 24.39 -0.36
C ILE A 10 -45.43 24.34 1.13
N GLN A 11 -46.28 25.27 1.60
CA GLN A 11 -46.79 25.22 2.98
C GLN A 11 -47.85 24.14 3.22
N VAL A 12 -48.73 23.88 2.25
CA VAL A 12 -49.69 22.77 2.30
C VAL A 12 -48.97 21.43 2.24
N GLY A 13 -47.92 21.31 1.42
CA GLY A 13 -47.02 20.17 1.42
C GLY A 13 -46.36 19.93 2.78
N SER A 14 -45.94 20.99 3.49
CA SER A 14 -45.33 20.89 4.83
C SER A 14 -46.31 20.39 5.92
N LYS A 15 -47.57 20.83 5.90
CA LYS A 15 -48.58 20.37 6.87
C LYS A 15 -49.10 18.96 6.58
N ILE A 16 -49.22 18.59 5.31
CA ILE A 16 -49.63 17.24 4.91
C ILE A 16 -48.53 16.22 5.20
N THR A 17 -47.27 16.56 4.92
CA THR A 17 -46.12 15.71 5.25
C THR A 17 -45.97 15.53 6.75
N SER A 18 -46.12 16.57 7.56
CA SER A 18 -46.04 16.44 9.02
C SER A 18 -47.15 15.57 9.61
N GLN A 19 -48.39 15.68 9.11
CA GLN A 19 -49.48 14.79 9.51
C GLN A 19 -49.23 13.33 9.08
N PHE A 20 -48.67 13.11 7.90
CA PHE A 20 -48.31 11.76 7.44
C PHE A 20 -47.21 11.15 8.32
N PHE A 21 -46.13 11.88 8.60
CA PHE A 21 -45.06 11.43 9.51
C PHE A 21 -45.58 11.19 10.93
N TYR A 22 -46.50 12.02 11.43
CA TYR A 22 -47.11 11.83 12.75
C TYR A 22 -47.96 10.56 12.81
N ARG A 23 -48.79 10.30 11.79
CA ARG A 23 -49.59 9.07 11.70
C ARG A 23 -48.71 7.83 11.55
N LEU A 24 -47.66 7.91 10.74
CA LEU A 24 -46.67 6.84 10.59
C LEU A 24 -45.93 6.56 11.90
N ALA A 25 -45.52 7.61 12.63
CA ALA A 25 -44.84 7.48 13.91
C ALA A 25 -45.74 6.83 14.97
N ILE A 26 -47.01 7.21 15.05
CA ILE A 26 -47.98 6.55 15.93
C ILE A 26 -48.12 5.08 15.55
N PHE A 27 -48.27 4.78 14.26
CA PHE A 27 -48.37 3.39 13.79
C PHE A 27 -47.13 2.56 14.17
N CYS A 28 -45.93 3.11 13.99
CA CYS A 28 -44.67 2.49 14.41
C CYS A 28 -44.59 2.30 15.93
N ALA A 29 -45.08 3.25 16.72
CA ALA A 29 -45.08 3.19 18.18
C ALA A 29 -46.11 2.19 18.75
N SER A 30 -47.23 1.98 18.07
CA SER A 30 -48.27 1.02 18.44
C SER A 30 -47.93 -0.43 18.04
N HIS A 31 -47.21 -0.64 16.94
CA HIS A 31 -46.86 -1.97 16.42
C HIS A 31 -45.35 -2.23 16.43
N ARG A 32 -44.68 -1.93 17.56
CA ARG A 32 -43.21 -1.93 17.68
C ARG A 32 -42.58 -3.24 17.20
N THR A 33 -43.08 -4.36 17.68
CA THR A 33 -42.53 -5.69 17.35
C THR A 33 -42.71 -6.04 15.89
N SER A 34 -43.92 -5.86 15.35
CA SER A 34 -44.22 -6.18 13.95
C SER A 34 -43.40 -5.34 12.98
N VAL A 35 -43.19 -4.05 13.28
CA VAL A 35 -42.37 -3.15 12.46
C VAL A 35 -40.90 -3.54 12.49
N ILE A 36 -40.35 -3.90 13.65
CA ILE A 36 -38.96 -4.37 13.77
C ILE A 36 -38.77 -5.68 12.98
N VAL A 37 -39.68 -6.64 13.14
CA VAL A 37 -39.61 -7.93 12.44
C VAL A 37 -39.69 -7.73 10.92
N LEU A 38 -40.61 -6.90 10.44
CA LEU A 38 -40.74 -6.58 9.02
C LEU A 38 -39.48 -5.88 8.47
N ALA A 39 -38.90 -4.95 9.25
CA ALA A 39 -37.66 -4.27 8.86
C ALA A 39 -36.48 -5.26 8.76
N ILE A 40 -36.34 -6.17 9.72
CA ILE A 40 -35.30 -7.22 9.67
C ILE A 40 -35.53 -8.16 8.49
N PHE A 41 -36.77 -8.60 8.27
CA PHE A 41 -37.11 -9.53 7.20
C PHE A 41 -36.95 -8.93 5.80
N THR A 42 -37.04 -7.61 5.67
CA THR A 42 -36.76 -6.91 4.41
C THR A 42 -35.27 -6.60 4.24
N PHE A 43 -34.58 -6.21 5.32
CA PHE A 43 -33.17 -5.85 5.29
C PHE A 43 -32.25 -7.07 5.06
N LEU A 44 -32.54 -8.22 5.67
CA LEU A 44 -31.71 -9.42 5.52
C LEU A 44 -31.60 -9.90 4.06
N PRO A 45 -32.70 -10.04 3.28
CA PRO A 45 -32.62 -10.35 1.85
C PRO A 45 -31.93 -9.27 1.03
N LEU A 46 -32.09 -7.99 1.38
CA LEU A 46 -31.41 -6.89 0.69
C LEU A 46 -29.89 -6.91 0.92
N CYS A 47 -29.45 -7.35 2.11
CA CYS A 47 -28.03 -7.53 2.43
C CYS A 47 -27.46 -8.86 1.94
N TYR A 48 -28.30 -9.86 1.64
CA TYR A 48 -27.84 -11.18 1.23
C TYR A 48 -26.96 -11.16 -0.04
N PRO A 49 -27.26 -10.41 -1.11
CA PRO A 49 -26.37 -10.29 -2.26
C PRO A 49 -24.98 -9.81 -1.89
N ALA A 50 -24.88 -8.75 -1.06
CA ALA A 50 -23.60 -8.22 -0.62
C ALA A 50 -22.84 -9.23 0.25
N PHE A 51 -23.53 -9.89 1.19
CA PHE A 51 -22.92 -10.93 2.01
C PHE A 51 -22.43 -12.11 1.15
N ASN A 52 -23.23 -12.53 0.18
CA ASN A 52 -22.87 -13.59 -0.74
C ASN A 52 -21.67 -13.23 -1.62
N THR A 53 -21.60 -12.01 -2.17
CA THR A 53 -20.50 -11.59 -3.05
C THR A 53 -19.19 -11.31 -2.32
N TYR A 54 -19.24 -10.83 -1.08
CA TYR A 54 -18.02 -10.44 -0.36
C TYR A 54 -17.50 -11.53 0.59
N TYR A 55 -18.38 -12.36 1.16
CA TYR A 55 -18.01 -13.32 2.20
C TYR A 55 -18.15 -14.78 1.77
N LEU A 56 -19.27 -15.15 1.14
CA LEU A 56 -19.51 -16.56 0.78
C LEU A 56 -18.82 -16.95 -0.52
N ASN A 57 -18.91 -16.09 -1.54
CA ASN A 57 -18.34 -16.27 -2.85
C ASN A 57 -17.56 -15.00 -3.25
N PRO A 58 -16.45 -14.71 -2.56
CA PRO A 58 -15.59 -13.61 -2.98
C PRO A 58 -15.18 -13.85 -4.44
N VAL A 59 -15.65 -13.01 -5.35
CA VAL A 59 -15.16 -12.98 -6.72
C VAL A 59 -13.72 -12.49 -6.64
N ARG A 60 -12.79 -13.45 -6.59
CA ARG A 60 -11.34 -13.18 -6.61
C ARG A 60 -10.90 -12.98 -8.05
N ASP A 61 -11.51 -12.04 -8.75
CA ASP A 61 -10.96 -11.61 -10.03
C ASP A 61 -9.81 -10.63 -9.74
N PRO A 62 -8.56 -10.96 -10.11
CA PRO A 62 -7.41 -10.06 -9.92
C PRO A 62 -7.49 -8.79 -10.80
N SER A 63 -8.52 -8.65 -11.63
CA SER A 63 -8.74 -7.50 -12.52
C SER A 63 -9.53 -6.34 -11.90
N ASN A 64 -9.41 -6.10 -10.59
CA ASN A 64 -10.07 -4.97 -9.91
C ASN A 64 -9.63 -3.57 -10.37
N THR A 65 -8.73 -3.46 -11.35
CA THR A 65 -8.47 -2.19 -12.06
C THR A 65 -9.61 -1.80 -13.01
N LEU A 66 -10.51 -2.72 -13.36
CA LEU A 66 -11.63 -2.46 -14.28
C LEU A 66 -12.71 -1.54 -13.71
N PHE A 67 -12.72 -1.27 -12.40
CA PHE A 67 -13.71 -0.36 -11.80
C PHE A 67 -13.56 1.09 -12.30
N TRP A 68 -12.32 1.49 -12.62
CA TRP A 68 -11.99 2.86 -13.04
C TRP A 68 -11.94 3.03 -14.57
N GLU A 69 -12.17 1.94 -15.32
CA GLU A 69 -12.14 1.94 -16.78
C GLU A 69 -13.56 1.73 -17.31
N THR A 70 -14.11 2.72 -18.01
CA THR A 70 -15.36 2.49 -18.74
C THR A 70 -15.06 1.56 -19.93
N PRO A 71 -15.94 0.59 -20.24
CA PRO A 71 -15.72 -0.33 -21.36
C PRO A 71 -15.55 0.39 -22.72
N SER A 72 -16.00 1.65 -22.81
CA SER A 72 -15.87 2.53 -23.97
C SER A 72 -14.58 3.37 -24.02
N SER A 73 -13.85 3.57 -22.91
CA SER A 73 -12.61 4.36 -22.88
C SER A 73 -11.34 3.54 -23.06
N ARG A 74 -11.48 2.24 -23.35
CA ARG A 74 -10.37 1.36 -23.75
C ARG A 74 -9.66 1.98 -24.94
N SER A 75 -8.56 2.70 -24.69
CA SER A 75 -7.55 2.84 -25.72
C SER A 75 -7.21 1.41 -26.16
N GLN A 76 -7.32 1.11 -27.46
CA GLN A 76 -7.10 -0.21 -28.03
C GLN A 76 -5.63 -0.67 -27.92
N VAL A 77 -4.87 -0.25 -26.91
CA VAL A 77 -3.81 -1.10 -26.38
C VAL A 77 -4.50 -2.19 -25.55
N SER A 78 -5.32 -3.01 -26.22
CA SER A 78 -5.92 -4.21 -25.67
C SER A 78 -4.79 -5.02 -25.04
N LYS A 79 -5.01 -5.60 -23.85
CA LYS A 79 -4.10 -6.61 -23.29
C LYS A 79 -3.72 -7.65 -24.35
N GLU A 80 -4.63 -7.96 -25.28
CA GLU A 80 -4.39 -8.84 -26.43
C GLU A 80 -3.41 -8.23 -27.46
N ASN A 81 -3.46 -6.92 -27.73
CA ASN A 81 -2.50 -6.24 -28.60
C ASN A 81 -1.12 -6.15 -27.95
N PHE A 82 -1.07 -5.96 -26.63
CA PHE A 82 0.17 -6.01 -25.87
C PHE A 82 0.74 -7.43 -25.84
N VAL A 83 -0.09 -8.44 -25.59
CA VAL A 83 0.29 -9.87 -25.62
C VAL A 83 0.70 -10.31 -27.03
N LYS A 84 0.02 -9.83 -28.06
CA LYS A 84 0.35 -10.10 -29.46
C LYS A 84 1.67 -9.46 -29.89
N LYS A 85 2.02 -8.30 -29.31
CA LYS A 85 3.24 -7.55 -29.66
C LYS A 85 4.45 -7.94 -28.81
N TYR A 86 4.24 -8.29 -27.54
CA TYR A 86 5.30 -8.52 -26.55
C TYR A 86 5.23 -9.91 -25.87
N GLY A 87 4.32 -10.80 -26.30
CA GLY A 87 4.15 -12.16 -25.77
C GLY A 87 3.28 -12.22 -24.50
N ILE A 88 3.16 -13.42 -23.92
CA ILE A 88 2.56 -13.62 -22.58
C ILE A 88 3.54 -13.01 -21.58
N GLN A 89 3.46 -11.70 -21.37
CA GLN A 89 4.30 -11.06 -20.37
C GLN A 89 3.84 -11.54 -19.00
N PRO A 90 4.73 -12.02 -18.12
CA PRO A 90 4.35 -12.19 -16.73
C PRO A 90 3.92 -10.83 -16.19
N SER A 91 2.76 -10.79 -15.53
CA SER A 91 2.48 -9.72 -14.58
C SER A 91 3.64 -9.69 -13.60
N PHE A 92 4.41 -8.60 -13.63
CA PHE A 92 5.42 -8.38 -12.61
C PHE A 92 4.94 -7.28 -11.69
N ARG A 93 5.20 -7.48 -10.40
CA ARG A 93 4.91 -6.53 -9.33
C ARG A 93 6.16 -5.75 -9.00
N VAL A 94 5.96 -4.52 -8.55
CA VAL A 94 7.06 -3.61 -8.24
C VAL A 94 6.95 -3.29 -6.77
N GLU A 95 7.90 -3.79 -5.98
CA GLU A 95 8.00 -3.51 -4.55
C GLU A 95 9.14 -2.55 -4.28
N GLN A 96 8.90 -1.56 -3.42
CA GLN A 96 9.88 -0.51 -3.13
C GLN A 96 10.21 -0.45 -1.64
N VAL A 97 11.51 -0.53 -1.35
CA VAL A 97 12.08 -0.26 -0.03
C VAL A 97 12.67 1.14 -0.06
N ILE A 98 12.10 2.04 0.75
CA ILE A 98 12.51 3.44 0.83
C ILE A 98 13.25 3.67 2.14
N ILE A 99 14.51 4.06 2.03
CA ILE A 99 15.41 4.32 3.16
C ILE A 99 15.54 5.82 3.31
N LYS A 100 15.23 6.34 4.50
CA LYS A 100 15.25 7.76 4.84
C LYS A 100 16.04 7.99 6.11
N MET A 101 16.76 9.10 6.17
CA MET A 101 17.42 9.57 7.37
C MET A 101 16.46 10.42 8.21
N ALA A 102 16.28 10.11 9.50
CA ALA A 102 15.32 10.81 10.37
C ALA A 102 15.72 12.27 10.65
N ASN A 103 17.03 12.56 10.68
CA ASN A 103 17.59 13.85 11.10
C ASN A 103 18.17 14.69 9.95
N SER A 104 17.56 14.63 8.75
CA SER A 104 18.02 15.41 7.58
C SER A 104 18.06 16.94 7.80
N LYS A 105 17.35 17.46 8.82
CA LYS A 105 17.27 18.89 9.14
C LYS A 105 18.50 19.45 9.88
N LYS A 106 19.39 18.61 10.42
CA LYS A 106 20.58 19.07 11.18
C LYS A 106 21.83 19.29 10.32
N TYR A 107 21.81 18.92 9.04
CA TYR A 107 22.96 19.16 8.16
C TYR A 107 23.00 20.64 7.77
N ASN A 108 24.00 21.34 8.30
CA ASN A 108 24.26 22.75 8.01
C ASN A 108 24.29 23.00 6.49
N LYS A 109 23.65 24.10 6.06
CA LYS A 109 23.45 24.60 4.67
C LYS A 109 24.70 24.67 3.76
N GLY A 110 25.88 24.25 4.22
CA GLY A 110 27.15 24.21 3.46
C GLY A 110 27.73 22.81 3.20
N SER A 111 27.28 21.75 3.89
CA SER A 111 27.80 20.39 3.75
C SER A 111 26.68 19.46 3.27
N ASN A 112 26.36 19.51 1.98
CA ASN A 112 25.32 18.66 1.41
C ASN A 112 25.83 17.23 1.25
N VAL A 113 25.40 16.30 2.11
CA VAL A 113 25.33 14.87 1.84
C VAL A 113 24.24 14.29 2.76
N GLY A 114 23.06 14.01 2.22
CA GLY A 114 21.96 13.37 2.97
C GLY A 114 22.14 11.86 2.96
N VAL A 115 21.27 11.13 2.26
CA VAL A 115 21.41 9.67 2.10
C VAL A 115 22.56 9.23 1.19
N LEU A 116 23.36 10.16 0.69
CA LEU A 116 24.49 9.89 -0.21
C LEU A 116 25.79 9.61 0.55
N GLU A 117 25.73 9.53 1.88
CA GLU A 117 26.86 9.18 2.73
C GLU A 117 27.30 7.74 2.45
N LYS A 118 28.62 7.52 2.38
CA LYS A 118 29.20 6.22 2.05
C LYS A 118 28.74 5.14 3.03
N ASP A 119 28.70 5.46 4.32
CA ASP A 119 28.32 4.50 5.36
C ASP A 119 26.86 4.06 5.23
N LEU A 120 25.95 4.98 4.84
CA LEU A 120 24.57 4.62 4.57
C LEU A 120 24.42 3.80 3.29
N LEU A 121 25.23 4.06 2.26
CA LEU A 121 25.25 3.22 1.06
C LEU A 121 25.79 1.82 1.35
N LEU A 122 26.83 1.70 2.18
CA LEU A 122 27.35 0.40 2.63
C LEU A 122 26.32 -0.36 3.46
N TRP A 123 25.65 0.35 4.38
CA TRP A 123 24.53 -0.20 5.13
C TRP A 123 23.39 -0.68 4.22
N THR A 124 23.08 0.09 3.18
CA THR A 124 22.07 -0.26 2.18
C THR A 124 22.47 -1.51 1.40
N LEU A 125 23.76 -1.69 1.11
CA LEU A 125 24.28 -2.90 0.47
C LEU A 125 24.09 -4.11 1.37
N CYS A 126 24.45 -4.02 2.65
CA CYS A 126 24.19 -5.08 3.63
C CYS A 126 22.70 -5.44 3.69
N LEU A 127 21.81 -4.43 3.73
CA LEU A 127 20.36 -4.66 3.71
C LEU A 127 19.93 -5.42 2.44
N GLN A 128 20.39 -4.99 1.26
CA GLN A 128 20.06 -5.64 0.00
C GLN A 128 20.57 -7.09 -0.03
N GLU A 129 21.78 -7.35 0.46
CA GLU A 129 22.34 -8.70 0.59
C GLU A 129 21.53 -9.57 1.55
N SER A 130 21.11 -9.03 2.70
CA SER A 130 20.21 -9.71 3.63
C SER A 130 18.90 -10.09 2.96
N ILE A 131 18.28 -9.17 2.19
CA ILE A 131 17.06 -9.45 1.42
C ILE A 131 17.28 -10.58 0.41
N MET A 132 18.40 -10.54 -0.32
CA MET A 132 18.70 -11.56 -1.34
C MET A 132 18.98 -12.94 -0.75
N ASN A 133 19.62 -13.00 0.42
CA ASN A 133 20.08 -14.25 1.04
C ASN A 133 19.12 -14.84 2.07
N THR A 134 18.07 -14.11 2.45
CA THR A 134 17.07 -14.61 3.41
C THR A 134 16.32 -15.81 2.83
N VAL A 135 16.28 -16.89 3.61
CA VAL A 135 15.56 -18.12 3.28
C VAL A 135 14.38 -18.25 4.23
N ILE A 136 13.18 -18.32 3.65
CA ILE A 136 11.95 -18.57 4.40
C ILE A 136 11.46 -19.99 4.17
N MET A 137 10.73 -20.53 5.16
CA MET A 137 9.96 -21.75 5.01
C MET A 137 8.49 -21.35 4.80
N TYR A 138 7.93 -21.62 3.62
CA TYR A 138 6.55 -21.30 3.31
C TYR A 138 5.80 -22.54 2.81
N SER A 139 4.56 -22.72 3.29
CA SER A 139 3.68 -23.79 2.81
C SER A 139 2.58 -23.17 1.96
N SER A 140 2.60 -23.49 0.67
CA SER A 140 1.66 -22.95 -0.33
C SER A 140 0.22 -23.48 -0.16
N GLN A 141 0.03 -24.53 0.64
CA GLN A 141 -1.28 -25.11 0.93
C GLN A 141 -1.47 -25.34 2.44
N PRO A 142 -2.60 -24.92 3.03
CA PRO A 142 -2.87 -25.12 4.45
C PRO A 142 -2.94 -26.60 4.87
N SER A 143 -3.14 -27.50 3.90
CA SER A 143 -3.15 -28.96 4.10
C SER A 143 -1.82 -29.66 3.83
N SER A 144 -0.83 -28.96 3.28
CA SER A 144 0.50 -29.54 3.05
C SER A 144 1.35 -29.38 4.30
N LEU A 145 1.80 -30.51 4.84
CA LEU A 145 2.76 -30.58 5.94
C LEU A 145 4.21 -30.31 5.48
N VAL A 146 4.43 -30.20 4.16
CA VAL A 146 5.76 -29.95 3.59
C VAL A 146 5.90 -28.46 3.36
N ALA A 147 6.66 -27.80 4.24
CA ALA A 147 7.12 -26.45 4.00
C ALA A 147 8.29 -26.48 3.02
N GLU A 148 8.21 -25.67 1.97
CA GLU A 148 9.28 -25.52 0.98
C GLU A 148 10.14 -24.31 1.33
N LYS A 149 11.40 -24.35 0.89
CA LYS A 149 12.35 -23.26 1.06
C LYS A 149 12.17 -22.27 -0.09
N TYR A 150 11.96 -21.00 0.25
CA TYR A 150 11.88 -19.92 -0.72
C TYR A 150 12.87 -18.81 -0.37
N THR A 151 13.35 -18.15 -1.42
CA THR A 151 14.23 -16.99 -1.40
C THR A 151 13.69 -15.92 -2.33
N LEU A 152 14.27 -14.71 -2.30
CA LEU A 152 13.93 -13.68 -3.29
C LEU A 152 14.16 -14.18 -4.74
N SER A 153 15.16 -15.03 -4.96
CA SER A 153 15.51 -15.59 -6.28
C SER A 153 14.38 -16.39 -6.92
N ASP A 154 13.47 -16.95 -6.11
CA ASP A 154 12.36 -17.78 -6.57
C ASP A 154 11.15 -16.94 -7.01
N ILE A 155 11.04 -15.72 -6.50
CA ILE A 155 9.89 -14.82 -6.73
C ILE A 155 10.25 -13.54 -7.49
N CYS A 156 11.52 -13.32 -7.84
CA CYS A 156 11.96 -12.14 -8.56
C CYS A 156 11.93 -12.32 -10.08
N LEU A 157 11.81 -11.22 -10.82
CA LEU A 157 12.00 -11.19 -12.25
C LEU A 157 13.48 -11.33 -12.58
N LYS A 158 13.83 -12.31 -13.42
CA LYS A 158 15.18 -12.50 -13.95
C LYS A 158 15.19 -12.18 -15.44
N PRO A 159 16.02 -11.22 -15.90
CA PRO A 159 16.18 -10.97 -17.33
C PRO A 159 16.68 -12.24 -18.06
N LEU A 160 16.38 -12.35 -19.35
CA LEU A 160 16.87 -13.43 -20.21
C LEU A 160 18.39 -13.54 -20.05
N ASP A 161 18.87 -14.78 -19.85
CA ASP A 161 20.28 -15.13 -19.66
C ASP A 161 20.92 -14.72 -18.32
N SER A 162 20.15 -14.15 -17.38
CA SER A 162 20.61 -13.86 -16.03
C SER A 162 20.06 -14.84 -14.99
N ASN A 163 20.92 -15.25 -14.04
CA ASN A 163 20.48 -15.95 -12.83
C ASN A 163 20.24 -15.01 -11.64
N THR A 164 20.46 -13.70 -11.83
CA THR A 164 20.29 -12.69 -10.77
C THR A 164 18.96 -11.97 -10.90
N CYS A 165 18.39 -11.62 -9.75
CA CYS A 165 17.17 -10.84 -9.69
C CYS A 165 17.37 -9.45 -10.31
N LEU A 166 16.35 -8.98 -11.02
CA LEU A 166 16.24 -7.59 -11.38
C LEU A 166 15.93 -6.77 -10.13
N VAL A 167 16.97 -6.12 -9.61
CA VAL A 167 16.86 -5.14 -8.54
C VAL A 167 17.40 -3.84 -9.08
N HIS A 168 16.66 -2.75 -8.87
CA HIS A 168 17.09 -1.42 -9.26
C HIS A 168 17.47 -0.64 -8.00
N SER A 169 18.76 -0.30 -7.92
CA SER A 169 19.39 0.18 -6.69
C SER A 169 20.51 1.17 -7.04
N PRO A 170 20.80 2.17 -6.20
CA PRO A 170 21.98 3.01 -6.40
C PRO A 170 23.29 2.21 -6.36
N LEU A 171 23.28 1.02 -5.76
CA LEU A 171 24.45 0.15 -5.62
C LEU A 171 24.94 -0.43 -6.95
N ASP A 172 24.12 -0.38 -8.00
CA ASP A 172 24.50 -0.75 -9.36
C ASP A 172 25.66 0.10 -9.91
N TYR A 173 25.86 1.32 -9.39
CA TYR A 173 27.01 2.15 -9.75
C TYR A 173 28.35 1.50 -9.38
N TRP A 174 28.35 0.67 -8.35
CA TRP A 174 29.49 -0.08 -7.84
C TRP A 174 29.35 -1.59 -8.06
N PHE A 175 28.48 -2.00 -8.99
CA PHE A 175 28.23 -3.40 -9.35
C PHE A 175 27.76 -4.25 -8.15
N ASN A 176 27.10 -3.65 -7.16
CA ASN A 176 26.71 -4.30 -5.92
C ASN A 176 27.91 -4.94 -5.18
N ASP A 177 29.10 -4.33 -5.28
CA ASP A 177 30.33 -4.81 -4.61
C ASP A 177 30.78 -3.79 -3.55
N ALA A 178 30.92 -4.27 -2.30
CA ALA A 178 31.37 -3.46 -1.18
C ALA A 178 32.77 -2.87 -1.39
N ASN A 179 33.70 -3.61 -2.00
CA ASN A 179 35.07 -3.15 -2.22
C ASN A 179 35.13 -1.99 -3.19
N HIS A 180 34.31 -2.01 -4.25
CA HIS A 180 34.18 -0.90 -5.19
C HIS A 180 33.60 0.34 -4.52
N LEU A 181 32.61 0.20 -3.64
CA LEU A 181 32.02 1.31 -2.91
C LEU A 181 32.99 1.90 -1.86
N VAL A 182 33.72 1.05 -1.13
CA VAL A 182 34.73 1.48 -0.14
C VAL A 182 35.89 2.21 -0.82
N SER A 183 36.40 1.67 -1.94
CA SER A 183 37.52 2.27 -2.68
C SER A 183 37.14 3.54 -3.45
N ASP A 184 35.86 3.85 -3.61
CA ASP A 184 35.43 5.08 -4.27
C ASP A 184 35.77 6.32 -3.43
N HIS A 185 36.71 7.14 -3.91
CA HIS A 185 37.12 8.38 -3.26
C HIS A 185 36.07 9.49 -3.32
N SER A 186 35.10 9.43 -4.23
CA SER A 186 34.09 10.48 -4.40
C SER A 186 32.76 9.94 -4.93
N ILE A 187 31.89 9.52 -4.02
CA ILE A 187 30.52 9.06 -4.30
C ILE A 187 29.77 10.03 -5.22
N LEU A 188 29.81 11.33 -4.91
CA LEU A 188 29.12 12.35 -5.71
C LEU A 188 29.64 12.41 -7.14
N LYS A 189 30.95 12.21 -7.37
CA LYS A 189 31.54 12.22 -8.71
C LYS A 189 31.07 11.00 -9.49
N THR A 190 31.06 9.81 -8.87
CA THR A 190 30.59 8.56 -9.49
C THR A 190 29.12 8.64 -9.86
N LEU A 191 28.26 9.11 -8.95
CA LEU A 191 26.83 9.30 -9.22
C LEU A 191 26.56 10.35 -10.29
N SER A 192 27.46 11.32 -10.47
CA SER A 192 27.32 12.37 -11.50
C SER A 192 27.74 11.91 -12.90
N LEU A 193 28.31 10.71 -13.04
CA LEU A 193 28.57 10.12 -14.35
C LEU A 193 27.24 9.79 -15.01
N ALA A 194 26.87 10.54 -16.04
CA ALA A 194 25.71 10.25 -16.86
C ALA A 194 25.89 8.89 -17.56
N ASN A 195 24.81 8.12 -17.63
CA ASN A 195 24.72 6.85 -18.37
C ASN A 195 25.48 5.66 -17.78
N LYS A 196 25.45 5.49 -16.45
CA LYS A 196 25.87 4.22 -15.87
C LYS A 196 24.86 3.12 -16.24
N ILE A 197 25.41 2.03 -16.76
CA ILE A 197 24.67 0.83 -17.10
C ILE A 197 24.83 -0.15 -15.94
N SER A 198 23.73 -0.69 -15.44
CA SER A 198 23.71 -1.73 -14.42
C SER A 198 24.42 -2.99 -14.94
N PRO A 199 24.79 -3.93 -14.06
CA PRO A 199 25.35 -5.22 -14.48
C PRO A 199 24.46 -5.98 -15.48
N LEU A 200 23.15 -5.68 -15.47
CA LEU A 200 22.12 -6.27 -16.32
C LEU A 200 21.90 -5.49 -17.64
N GLY A 201 22.75 -4.52 -17.97
CA GLY A 201 22.67 -3.81 -19.25
C GLY A 201 21.64 -2.68 -19.31
N MET A 202 21.05 -2.28 -18.19
CA MET A 202 20.01 -1.23 -18.13
C MET A 202 20.55 0.09 -17.60
N SER A 203 20.04 1.21 -18.11
CA SER A 203 20.36 2.53 -17.56
C SER A 203 19.74 2.70 -16.17
N VAL A 204 20.51 3.24 -15.22
CA VAL A 204 20.08 3.49 -13.84
C VAL A 204 19.89 5.00 -13.63
N PRO A 205 18.71 5.57 -13.92
CA PRO A 205 18.50 7.00 -13.75
C PRO A 205 18.43 7.38 -12.27
N LEU A 206 19.20 8.40 -11.86
CA LEU A 206 19.24 8.88 -10.47
C LEU A 206 17.86 9.18 -9.87
N SER A 207 16.91 9.67 -10.68
CA SER A 207 15.54 9.98 -10.26
C SER A 207 14.71 8.76 -9.85
N SER A 208 15.13 7.55 -10.20
CA SER A 208 14.44 6.31 -9.85
C SER A 208 14.99 5.62 -8.60
N ILE A 209 16.24 5.93 -8.23
CA ILE A 209 16.98 5.31 -7.13
C ILE A 209 17.19 6.27 -5.94
N PHE A 210 16.97 7.57 -6.15
CA PHE A 210 17.03 8.59 -5.11
C PHE A 210 15.78 9.47 -5.12
N GLY A 211 15.15 9.62 -3.95
CA GLY A 211 14.04 10.54 -3.76
C GLY A 211 14.50 11.94 -3.36
N ASN A 212 13.87 12.96 -3.95
CA ASN A 212 14.17 14.38 -3.76
C ASN A 212 15.65 14.74 -3.97
N ALA A 213 16.26 14.18 -5.02
CA ALA A 213 17.66 14.47 -5.35
C ALA A 213 17.84 15.91 -5.87
N VAL A 214 18.76 16.65 -5.25
CA VAL A 214 19.08 18.04 -5.60
C VAL A 214 20.29 18.07 -6.53
N HIS A 215 20.13 18.77 -7.65
CA HIS A 215 21.13 18.88 -8.70
C HIS A 215 21.63 20.32 -8.83
N LYS A 216 22.96 20.50 -8.89
CA LYS A 216 23.64 21.76 -9.23
C LYS A 216 24.72 21.48 -10.28
N GLY A 217 24.31 21.04 -11.46
CA GLY A 217 25.18 20.47 -12.51
C GLY A 217 25.65 19.03 -12.21
N LYS A 218 25.81 18.69 -10.93
CA LYS A 218 26.01 17.35 -10.38
C LYS A 218 24.99 17.07 -9.28
N ILE A 219 24.79 15.80 -8.92
CA ILE A 219 24.02 15.47 -7.71
C ILE A 219 24.79 15.98 -6.48
N VAL A 220 24.06 16.65 -5.59
CA VAL A 220 24.64 17.30 -4.41
C VAL A 220 24.02 16.74 -3.12
N SER A 221 22.74 16.37 -3.15
CA SER A 221 22.07 15.73 -2.01
C SER A 221 20.87 14.90 -2.49
N ALA A 222 20.38 14.03 -1.60
CA ALA A 222 19.12 13.33 -1.74
C ALA A 222 18.54 13.05 -0.35
N ASP A 223 17.22 12.89 -0.25
CA ASP A 223 16.52 12.67 1.03
C ASP A 223 16.23 11.19 1.30
N SER A 224 16.23 10.36 0.24
CA SER A 224 15.93 8.93 0.37
C SER A 224 16.62 8.08 -0.69
N ILE A 225 17.00 6.87 -0.30
CA ILE A 225 17.40 5.81 -1.23
C ILE A 225 16.16 4.98 -1.52
N ILE A 226 16.00 4.58 -2.78
CA ILE A 226 14.91 3.74 -3.25
C ILE A 226 15.52 2.47 -3.84
N LEU A 227 15.21 1.33 -3.23
CA LEU A 227 15.46 0.01 -3.80
C LEU A 227 14.17 -0.48 -4.42
N THR A 228 14.20 -0.86 -5.69
CA THR A 228 13.02 -1.37 -6.40
C THR A 228 13.25 -2.83 -6.79
N TYR A 229 12.39 -3.70 -6.29
CA TYR A 229 12.38 -5.13 -6.56
C TYR A 229 11.27 -5.45 -7.54
N PHE A 230 11.59 -6.18 -8.60
CA PHE A 230 10.62 -6.63 -9.58
C PHE A 230 10.30 -8.09 -9.27
N LEU A 231 9.07 -8.36 -8.87
CA LEU A 231 8.61 -9.70 -8.49
C LEU A 231 7.82 -10.32 -9.64
N LYS A 232 8.07 -11.59 -9.93
CA LYS A 232 7.34 -12.39 -10.93
C LYS A 232 6.51 -13.42 -10.17
N ASP A 233 5.25 -13.60 -10.59
CA ASP A 233 4.42 -14.66 -10.04
C ASP A 233 5.00 -16.05 -10.36
N ILE A 234 5.03 -16.91 -9.35
CA ILE A 234 5.49 -18.29 -9.50
C ILE A 234 4.50 -19.03 -10.43
N GLU A 235 5.02 -19.69 -11.46
CA GLU A 235 4.22 -20.44 -12.41
C GLU A 235 3.39 -21.52 -11.67
N ASN A 236 2.07 -21.49 -11.84
CA ASN A 236 1.03 -22.32 -11.16
C ASN A 236 0.54 -21.86 -9.78
N TYR A 237 1.00 -20.72 -9.26
CA TYR A 237 0.54 -20.21 -7.97
C TYR A 237 -0.21 -18.88 -8.08
N ASN A 238 -1.09 -18.62 -7.12
CA ASN A 238 -1.86 -17.38 -7.05
C ASN A 238 -0.95 -16.21 -6.67
N GLU A 239 -1.21 -15.02 -7.23
CA GLU A 239 -0.49 -13.75 -6.94
C GLU A 239 -0.33 -13.46 -5.43
N SER A 240 -1.26 -13.97 -4.60
CA SER A 240 -1.22 -13.84 -3.14
C SER A 240 -0.03 -14.52 -2.49
N GLN A 241 0.54 -15.56 -3.12
CA GLN A 241 1.64 -16.33 -2.54
C GLN A 241 2.99 -15.64 -2.72
N THR A 242 3.25 -15.07 -3.90
CA THR A 242 4.43 -14.23 -4.16
C THR A 242 4.56 -13.14 -3.10
N MET A 243 3.43 -12.47 -2.79
CA MET A 243 3.38 -11.43 -1.78
C MET A 243 3.57 -11.97 -0.36
N ALA A 244 2.97 -13.11 -0.02
CA ALA A 244 3.16 -13.72 1.30
C ALA A 244 4.63 -14.12 1.54
N ILE A 245 5.31 -14.63 0.50
CA ILE A 245 6.74 -14.95 0.55
C ILE A 245 7.56 -13.67 0.75
N TRP A 246 7.30 -12.63 -0.06
CA TRP A 246 7.99 -11.35 0.07
C TRP A 246 7.78 -10.71 1.46
N GLU A 247 6.56 -10.74 1.98
CA GLU A 247 6.24 -10.23 3.32
C GLU A 247 6.96 -11.02 4.42
N ALA A 248 7.03 -12.35 4.30
CA ALA A 248 7.76 -13.19 5.25
C ALA A 248 9.27 -12.93 5.22
N ILE A 249 9.86 -12.71 4.03
CA ILE A 249 11.26 -12.30 3.89
C ILE A 249 11.47 -10.96 4.61
N TRP A 250 10.61 -9.98 4.33
CA TRP A 250 10.71 -8.66 4.94
C TRP A 250 10.54 -8.71 6.46
N GLU A 251 9.55 -9.45 6.95
CA GLU A 251 9.29 -9.62 8.38
C GLU A 251 10.49 -10.25 9.09
N GLN A 252 11.08 -11.30 8.51
CA GLN A 252 12.29 -11.93 9.06
C GLN A 252 13.43 -10.91 9.17
N ILE A 253 13.66 -10.09 8.15
CA ILE A 253 14.72 -9.07 8.14
C ILE A 253 14.42 -7.93 9.11
N THR A 254 13.16 -7.59 9.36
CA THR A 254 12.84 -6.55 10.36
C THR A 254 12.87 -7.05 11.79
N ASN A 255 12.62 -8.35 12.00
CA ASN A 255 12.59 -8.97 13.32
C ASN A 255 13.96 -9.49 13.76
N ASP A 256 14.85 -9.80 12.81
CA ASP A 256 16.21 -10.17 13.13
C ASP A 256 16.88 -9.00 13.85
N THR A 257 17.21 -9.19 15.12
CA THR A 257 17.82 -8.14 15.93
C THR A 257 19.23 -7.80 15.46
N ASP A 258 19.84 -8.63 14.61
CA ASP A 258 21.15 -8.36 14.00
C ASP A 258 21.06 -7.39 12.82
N THR A 259 19.90 -7.25 12.17
CA THR A 259 19.62 -6.19 11.19
C THR A 259 19.14 -4.89 11.84
N ALA A 260 19.03 -4.84 13.17
CA ALA A 260 19.27 -3.61 13.92
C ALA A 260 20.77 -3.24 13.84
N PHE A 261 21.28 -3.11 12.62
CA PHE A 261 22.52 -2.44 12.28
C PHE A 261 22.36 -0.98 12.70
N GLN A 262 22.59 -0.73 13.99
CA GLN A 262 22.73 0.61 14.53
C GLN A 262 23.89 1.24 13.76
N LEU A 263 23.58 2.17 12.86
CA LEU A 263 24.56 3.17 12.48
C LEU A 263 25.01 3.78 13.82
N VAL A 264 26.29 3.59 14.12
CA VAL A 264 26.97 4.25 15.23
C VAL A 264 26.72 5.75 15.02
N ASP A 265 26.13 6.39 16.03
CA ASP A 265 25.70 7.79 16.12
C ASP A 265 24.28 8.12 15.62
N ASP A 266 23.38 8.47 16.56
CA ASP A 266 22.21 9.40 16.59
C ASP A 266 21.34 9.68 15.33
N ASN A 267 21.62 9.05 14.20
CA ASN A 267 20.98 9.22 12.91
C ASN A 267 20.04 8.03 12.72
N ALA A 268 18.89 8.10 13.38
CA ALA A 268 17.86 7.08 13.21
C ALA A 268 17.52 6.93 11.71
N ILE A 269 17.64 5.70 11.19
CA ILE A 269 17.23 5.35 9.84
C ILE A 269 15.77 4.92 9.92
N SER A 270 14.91 5.53 9.11
CA SER A 270 13.57 5.02 8.87
C SER A 270 13.57 4.26 7.56
N VAL A 271 13.29 2.96 7.65
CA VAL A 271 13.12 2.08 6.50
C VAL A 271 11.63 1.81 6.38
N ASN A 272 11.05 2.16 5.24
CA ASN A 272 9.63 1.92 5.01
C ASN A 272 9.44 1.20 3.69
N MET A 273 8.69 0.11 3.73
CA MET A 273 8.24 -0.59 2.55
C MET A 273 6.96 0.08 2.05
N ASN A 274 7.04 0.70 0.87
CA ASN A 274 5.88 1.36 0.30
C ASN A 274 4.92 0.32 -0.30
N ARG A 275 3.96 -0.13 0.51
CA ARG A 275 2.87 -0.98 0.04
C ARG A 275 1.90 -0.13 -0.79
N GLN A 276 1.83 -0.36 -2.09
CA GLN A 276 0.70 0.14 -2.88
C GLN A 276 -0.58 -0.66 -2.53
N GLY A 277 -1.26 -0.26 -1.45
CA GLY A 277 -2.70 -0.51 -1.29
C GLY A 277 -3.16 -1.40 -0.13
N GLU A 278 -3.06 -0.92 1.12
CA GLU A 278 -3.86 -1.51 2.23
C GLU A 278 -4.85 -0.50 2.85
N LEU A 279 -6.13 -0.90 2.88
CA LEU A 279 -7.30 -0.15 3.37
C LEU A 279 -7.57 -0.33 4.87
N VAL A 280 -6.52 -0.45 5.71
CA VAL A 280 -6.67 -0.67 7.16
C VAL A 280 -7.34 0.53 7.87
N TYR A 281 -7.27 1.72 7.29
CA TYR A 281 -7.80 2.96 7.89
C TYR A 281 -9.34 3.06 7.97
N LEU A 282 -10.11 2.23 7.26
CA LEU A 282 -11.58 2.35 7.26
C LEU A 282 -12.24 1.75 8.52
N ALA A 283 -11.71 0.68 9.09
CA ALA A 283 -12.32 0.01 10.25
C ALA A 283 -12.26 0.88 11.53
N LEU A 284 -11.19 1.67 11.69
CA LEU A 284 -11.01 2.57 12.83
C LEU A 284 -12.03 3.73 12.82
N ASN A 285 -12.35 4.27 11.65
CA ASN A 285 -13.28 5.40 11.52
C ASN A 285 -14.72 5.02 11.91
N VAL A 286 -15.17 3.80 11.60
CA VAL A 286 -16.51 3.33 12.00
C VAL A 286 -16.62 3.20 13.53
N ARG A 287 -15.56 2.71 14.19
CA ARG A 287 -15.53 2.57 15.66
C ARG A 287 -15.54 3.92 16.37
N ILE A 288 -14.81 4.90 15.85
CA ILE A 288 -14.79 6.27 16.37
C ILE A 288 -16.17 6.91 16.22
N LEU A 289 -16.81 6.77 15.05
CA LEU A 289 -18.16 7.30 14.83
C LEU A 289 -19.16 6.71 15.82
N TYR A 290 -19.12 5.39 16.03
CA TYR A 290 -20.01 4.72 16.98
C TYR A 290 -19.80 5.23 18.42
N SER A 291 -18.54 5.42 18.83
CA SER A 291 -18.21 5.96 20.16
C SER A 291 -18.70 7.41 20.35
N HIS A 292 -18.62 8.21 19.29
CA HIS A 292 -19.00 9.63 19.33
C HIS A 292 -20.51 9.82 19.41
N PHE A 293 -21.31 8.95 18.80
CA PHE A 293 -22.77 8.99 18.92
C PHE A 293 -23.29 8.43 20.27
N HIS A 294 -22.58 7.46 20.86
CA HIS A 294 -23.07 6.78 22.06
C HIS A 294 -22.77 7.52 23.38
N HIS A 295 -21.70 8.33 23.42
CA HIS A 295 -21.25 9.02 24.63
C HIS A 295 -22.14 10.23 25.04
N PRO A 296 -22.65 11.09 24.13
CA PRO A 296 -23.50 12.23 24.48
C PRO A 296 -24.87 11.80 25.02
N LEU A 297 -25.44 10.73 24.47
CA LEU A 297 -26.77 10.23 24.86
C LEU A 297 -26.78 9.63 26.28
N ARG A 298 -25.64 9.09 26.77
CA ARG A 298 -25.50 8.65 28.17
C ARG A 298 -25.41 9.80 29.16
N ARG A 299 -24.73 10.91 28.81
CA ARG A 299 -24.66 12.09 29.69
C ARG A 299 -26.02 12.78 29.88
N LEU A 300 -26.88 12.76 28.87
CA LEU A 300 -28.24 13.33 28.98
C LEU A 300 -29.16 12.50 29.88
N ARG A 301 -28.95 11.18 29.99
CA ARG A 301 -29.71 10.32 30.92
C ARG A 301 -29.30 10.51 32.38
N ALA A 302 -28.05 10.92 32.66
CA ALA A 302 -27.55 11.12 34.03
C ALA A 302 -28.00 12.45 34.68
N ASN A 303 -28.60 13.37 33.92
CA ASN A 303 -29.04 14.68 34.41
C ASN A 303 -30.57 14.83 34.49
N LEU A 304 -31.33 13.75 34.34
CA LEU A 304 -32.78 13.78 34.53
C LEU A 304 -33.08 13.62 36.04
N PRO A 305 -33.73 14.60 36.69
CA PRO A 305 -34.05 14.52 38.11
C PRO A 305 -35.04 13.38 38.37
N GLU A 306 -34.58 12.37 39.10
CA GLU A 306 -35.43 11.34 39.71
C GLU A 306 -36.24 11.99 40.84
N ASN A 307 -37.32 12.71 40.52
CA ASN A 307 -38.40 13.05 41.47
C ASN A 307 -39.59 13.68 40.73
N CYS A 308 -40.56 12.86 40.36
CA CYS A 308 -41.98 13.19 40.26
C CYS A 308 -42.76 11.86 40.27
N HIS A 309 -42.95 11.33 41.49
CA HIS A 309 -44.05 10.44 41.83
C HIS A 309 -45.08 11.23 42.62
#